data_AF-A0A095TLN7-F1
#
_entry.id   AF-A0A095TLN7-F1
#
_cell.length_a   1.000
_cell.length_b   1.000
_cell.length_c   1.000
_cell.angle_alpha   90.00
_cell.angle_beta   90.00
_cell.angle_gamma   90.00
#
_symmetry.space_group_name_H-M   'P 1'
#
loop_
_entity.id
_entity.type
_entity.pdbx_description
1 polymer ?
#
loop_
_entity_poly.entity_id
_entity_poly.type
_entity_poly.pdbx_seq_one_letter_code
_entity_poly.pdbx_strand_id
1 'polypeptide(L)'
;MKLRDQMTELFNRFGDVEVVTRDMLVAQADMIRDIGAKCRETGLFKHSQEQFDEFVAAIEADTPAEDRLVQSWTWLMNRIVQAPTSLHMNGAIVLTMPIVERYLPEETGPGLIVIPECDAYAPVGCMALKEIVSERQQWPEGATCATQEADGEVLYWDAPVEAVIEGRHKGVKDGMISHIGIKHQVDAWYADDDKLQLARDWITAVVTPEQINFS
;
A
#
# COMPACT_ATOMS: atom_id res chain seq x y z
N MET A 1 12.91 19.02 -9.54
CA MET A 1 12.47 19.65 -8.28
C MET A 1 13.63 19.63 -7.29
N LYS A 2 13.89 20.72 -6.55
CA LYS A 2 14.98 20.71 -5.54
C LYS A 2 14.51 19.92 -4.31
N LEU A 3 15.43 19.29 -3.58
CA LEU A 3 15.13 18.47 -2.38
C LEU A 3 14.24 19.21 -1.38
N ARG A 4 14.48 20.51 -1.19
CA ARG A 4 13.68 21.37 -0.31
C ARG A 4 12.22 21.48 -0.76
N ASP A 5 11.98 21.64 -2.05
CA ASP A 5 10.62 21.77 -2.59
C ASP A 5 9.85 20.45 -2.39
N GLN A 6 10.52 19.30 -2.50
CA GLN A 6 9.91 17.99 -2.22
C GLN A 6 9.56 17.80 -0.75
N MET A 7 10.42 18.26 0.17
CA MET A 7 10.12 18.20 1.60
C MET A 7 8.96 19.14 1.98
N THR A 8 8.91 20.34 1.41
CA THR A 8 7.77 21.25 1.59
C THR A 8 6.48 20.62 1.10
N GLU A 9 6.52 19.99 -0.08
CA GLU A 9 5.37 19.27 -0.64
C GLU A 9 4.95 18.10 0.28
N LEU A 10 5.90 17.31 0.78
CA LEU A 10 5.61 16.23 1.73
C LEU A 10 4.92 16.75 3.00
N PHE A 11 5.38 17.87 3.57
CA PHE A 11 4.74 18.47 4.74
C PHE A 11 3.33 18.97 4.43
N ASN A 12 3.13 19.62 3.28
CA ASN A 12 1.81 20.09 2.86
C ASN A 12 0.81 18.93 2.74
N ARG A 13 1.26 17.74 2.35
CA ARG A 13 0.40 16.54 2.24
C ARG A 13 -0.04 15.97 3.57
N PHE A 14 0.73 16.18 4.64
CA PHE A 14 0.28 15.85 5.99
C PHE A 14 -0.77 16.85 6.51
N GLY A 15 -0.78 18.07 5.98
CA GLY A 15 -1.68 19.14 6.40
C GLY A 15 -1.30 19.71 7.77
N ASP A 16 -2.26 20.38 8.41
CA ASP A 16 -2.08 20.98 9.73
C ASP A 16 -2.37 19.96 10.84
N VAL A 17 -1.48 18.98 10.97
CA VAL A 17 -1.55 17.93 12.00
C VAL A 17 -0.46 18.14 13.06
N GLU A 18 -0.84 18.02 14.33
CA GLU A 18 0.12 18.12 15.43
C GLU A 18 1.05 16.90 15.49
N VAL A 19 0.56 15.72 15.05
CA VAL A 19 1.29 14.45 15.09
C VAL A 19 1.09 13.70 13.78
N VAL A 20 2.19 13.29 13.17
CA VAL A 20 2.19 12.41 11.98
C VAL A 20 2.18 10.96 12.44
N THR A 21 1.21 10.18 11.97
CA THR A 21 1.05 8.76 12.33
C THR A 21 1.80 7.84 11.36
N ARG A 22 1.91 6.56 11.72
CA ARG A 22 2.46 5.50 10.86
C ARG A 22 1.75 5.44 9.50
N ASP A 23 0.42 5.43 9.51
CA ASP A 23 -0.38 5.30 8.28
C ASP A 23 -0.20 6.51 7.36
N MET A 24 -0.02 7.70 7.93
CA MET A 24 0.28 8.90 7.14
C MET A 24 1.64 8.80 6.44
N LEU A 25 2.66 8.28 7.13
CA LEU A 25 3.98 8.05 6.54
C LEU A 25 3.91 7.00 5.42
N VAL A 26 3.19 5.90 5.66
CA VAL A 26 2.99 4.85 4.66
C VAL A 26 2.23 5.37 3.44
N ALA A 27 1.22 6.23 3.63
CA ALA A 27 0.47 6.85 2.54
C ALA A 27 1.33 7.77 1.65
N GLN A 28 2.50 8.21 2.14
CA GLN A 28 3.45 9.02 1.38
C GLN A 28 4.75 8.26 1.06
N ALA A 29 4.75 6.93 1.14
CA ALA A 29 5.94 6.09 1.00
C ALA A 29 6.73 6.37 -0.29
N ASP A 30 6.07 6.50 -1.45
CA ASP A 30 6.73 6.76 -2.73
C ASP A 30 7.49 8.09 -2.72
N MET A 31 6.88 9.13 -2.17
CA MET A 31 7.53 10.44 -2.04
C MET A 31 8.70 10.39 -1.05
N ILE A 32 8.55 9.64 0.05
CA ILE A 32 9.62 9.46 1.03
C ILE A 32 10.80 8.70 0.41
N ARG A 33 10.53 7.63 -0.37
CA ARG A 33 11.54 6.87 -1.13
C ARG A 33 12.25 7.73 -2.17
N ASP A 34 11.50 8.53 -2.93
CA ASP A 34 12.05 9.46 -3.91
C ASP A 34 13.01 10.48 -3.28
N ILE A 35 12.64 11.02 -2.11
CA ILE A 35 13.48 11.98 -1.39
C ILE A 35 14.72 11.26 -0.85
N GLY A 36 14.55 10.10 -0.21
CA GLY A 36 15.65 9.33 0.36
C GLY A 36 16.66 8.83 -0.69
N ALA A 37 16.19 8.44 -1.88
CA ALA A 37 17.04 8.12 -3.03
C ALA A 37 17.92 9.32 -3.44
N LYS A 38 17.35 10.52 -3.54
CA LYS A 38 18.10 11.74 -3.84
C LYS A 38 19.07 12.12 -2.73
N CYS A 39 18.71 11.88 -1.47
CA CYS A 39 19.61 12.07 -0.34
C CYS A 39 20.85 11.17 -0.46
N ARG A 40 20.68 9.89 -0.82
CA ARG A 40 21.79 8.93 -1.02
C ARG A 40 22.77 9.33 -2.12
N GLU A 41 22.30 10.05 -3.14
CA GLU A 41 23.16 10.50 -4.24
C GLU A 41 24.09 11.65 -3.84
N THR A 42 23.80 12.36 -2.76
CA THR A 42 24.60 13.53 -2.32
C THR A 42 25.98 13.14 -1.79
N GLY A 43 26.96 14.03 -1.97
CA GLY A 43 28.30 13.85 -1.40
C GLY A 43 28.30 13.83 0.14
N LEU A 44 27.39 14.58 0.76
CA LEU A 44 27.24 14.63 2.22
C LEU A 44 26.83 13.26 2.79
N PHE A 45 25.83 12.61 2.18
CA PHE A 45 25.41 11.28 2.62
C PHE A 45 26.50 10.24 2.39
N LYS A 46 27.12 10.24 1.20
CA LYS A 46 28.21 9.31 0.86
C LYS A 46 29.39 9.37 1.84
N HIS A 47 29.70 10.55 2.35
CA HIS A 47 30.78 10.73 3.34
C HIS A 47 30.36 10.29 4.76
N SER A 48 29.08 10.09 5.02
CA SER A 48 28.54 9.85 6.36
C SER A 48 27.95 8.43 6.55
N GLN A 49 28.35 7.47 5.71
CA GLN A 49 27.78 6.12 5.71
C GLN A 49 28.04 5.37 7.03
N GLU A 50 29.24 5.48 7.60
CA GLU A 50 29.56 4.83 8.87
C GLU A 50 28.67 5.34 10.00
N GLN A 51 28.47 6.66 10.10
CA GLN A 51 27.57 7.25 11.10
C GLN A 51 26.11 6.90 10.84
N PHE A 52 25.72 6.70 9.57
CA PHE A 52 24.38 6.22 9.22
C PHE A 52 24.15 4.80 9.75
N ASP A 53 25.09 3.88 9.53
CA ASP A 53 24.98 2.48 9.96
C ASP A 53 24.98 2.36 11.49
N GLU A 54 25.86 3.10 12.19
CA GLU A 54 25.86 3.18 13.66
C GLU A 54 24.51 3.64 14.20
N PHE A 55 23.92 4.64 13.54
CA PHE A 55 22.65 5.20 13.98
C PHE A 55 21.46 4.27 13.72
N VAL A 56 21.48 3.55 12.59
CA VAL A 56 20.53 2.48 12.32
C VAL A 56 20.60 1.40 13.39
N ALA A 57 21.81 0.94 13.73
CA ALA A 57 22.02 -0.08 14.77
C ALA A 57 21.48 0.37 16.14
N ALA A 58 21.66 1.65 16.50
CA ALA A 58 21.12 2.21 17.74
C ALA A 58 19.58 2.19 17.76
N ILE A 59 18.92 2.59 16.66
CA ILE A 59 17.46 2.49 16.55
C ILE A 59 16.99 1.03 16.69
N GLU A 60 17.66 0.11 16.00
CA GLU A 60 17.26 -1.30 16.00
C GLU A 60 17.44 -1.96 17.38
N ALA A 61 18.42 -1.51 18.17
CA ALA A 61 18.66 -1.97 19.53
C ALA A 61 17.63 -1.44 20.54
N ASP A 62 17.24 -0.16 20.43
CA ASP A 62 16.42 0.52 21.44
C ASP A 62 14.93 0.57 21.11
N THR A 63 14.53 0.27 19.87
CA THR A 63 13.15 0.45 19.37
C THR A 63 12.57 -0.85 18.77
N PRO A 64 11.39 -1.31 19.23
CA PRO A 64 10.64 -2.41 18.61
C PRO A 64 10.37 -2.18 17.13
N ALA A 65 10.34 -3.23 16.32
CA ALA A 65 10.29 -3.14 14.85
C ALA A 65 9.10 -2.34 14.33
N GLU A 66 7.93 -2.52 14.95
CA GLU A 66 6.67 -1.86 14.63
C GLU A 66 6.72 -0.32 14.79
N ASP A 67 7.58 0.17 15.68
CA ASP A 67 7.68 1.58 16.06
C ASP A 67 8.79 2.34 15.31
N ARG A 68 9.72 1.64 14.64
CA ARG A 68 10.92 2.23 14.01
C ARG A 68 10.60 3.29 12.96
N LEU A 69 9.49 3.14 12.23
CA LEU A 69 9.06 4.12 11.22
C LEU A 69 8.65 5.46 11.87
N VAL A 70 7.79 5.41 12.89
CA VAL A 70 7.32 6.62 13.58
C VAL A 70 8.47 7.24 14.39
N GLN A 71 9.31 6.40 14.99
CA GLN A 71 10.46 6.86 15.76
C GLN A 71 11.50 7.57 14.87
N SER A 72 11.83 7.01 13.71
CA SER A 72 12.76 7.64 12.77
C SER A 72 12.20 8.96 12.20
N TRP A 73 10.89 9.02 11.92
CA TRP A 73 10.24 10.27 11.52
C TRP A 73 10.30 11.34 12.61
N THR A 74 9.95 10.97 13.84
CA THR A 74 10.01 11.87 15.01
C THR A 74 11.41 12.44 15.18
N TRP A 75 12.43 11.63 14.91
CA TRP A 75 13.81 12.04 15.02
C TRP A 75 14.26 13.00 13.89
N LEU A 76 13.88 12.73 12.63
CA LEU A 76 14.04 13.67 11.52
C LEU A 76 13.42 15.04 11.86
N MET A 77 12.20 15.04 12.39
CA MET A 77 11.50 16.27 12.75
C MET A 77 12.21 17.04 13.87
N ASN A 78 12.67 16.36 14.92
CA ASN A 78 13.47 16.99 15.97
C ASN A 78 14.74 17.65 15.42
N ARG A 79 15.43 17.00 14.48
CA ARG A 79 16.64 17.53 13.82
C ARG A 79 16.34 18.75 12.94
N ILE A 80 15.21 18.74 12.23
CA ILE A 80 14.76 19.88 11.42
C ILE A 80 14.40 21.07 12.30
N VAL A 81 13.60 20.87 13.35
CA VAL A 81 13.14 21.93 14.25
C VAL A 81 14.29 22.59 15.00
N GLN A 82 15.31 21.81 15.38
CA GLN A 82 16.49 22.32 16.09
C GLN A 82 17.58 22.89 15.17
N ALA A 83 17.41 22.83 13.85
CA ALA A 83 18.44 23.28 12.91
C ALA A 83 18.56 24.82 12.93
N PRO A 84 19.73 25.39 13.21
CA PRO A 84 19.89 26.84 13.37
C PRO A 84 19.84 27.61 12.05
N THR A 85 20.03 26.93 10.91
CA THR A 85 19.96 27.56 9.59
C THR A 85 19.35 26.61 8.56
N SER A 86 18.91 27.16 7.42
CA SER A 86 18.44 26.36 6.28
C SER A 86 19.50 25.40 5.74
N LEU A 87 20.80 25.69 5.93
CA LEU A 87 21.88 24.77 5.54
C LEU A 87 21.88 23.53 6.44
N HIS A 88 21.82 23.73 7.76
CA HIS A 88 21.74 22.65 8.74
C HIS A 88 20.46 21.84 8.58
N MET A 89 19.33 22.50 8.29
CA MET A 89 18.06 21.82 8.01
C MET A 89 18.18 20.91 6.79
N ASN A 90 18.77 21.38 5.69
CA ASN A 90 18.98 20.51 4.52
C ASN A 90 19.95 19.37 4.85
N GLY A 91 20.98 19.62 5.66
CA GLY A 91 21.89 18.59 6.15
C GLY A 91 21.15 17.53 6.96
N ALA A 92 20.26 17.94 7.87
CA ALA A 92 19.41 17.03 8.65
C ALA A 92 18.55 16.16 7.73
N ILE A 93 17.86 16.75 6.74
CA ILE A 93 17.06 16.00 5.77
C ILE A 93 17.94 14.97 5.04
N VAL A 94 19.07 15.41 4.48
CA VAL A 94 19.98 14.55 3.71
C VAL A 94 20.50 13.36 4.52
N LEU A 95 20.82 13.58 5.80
CA LEU A 95 21.41 12.54 6.65
C LEU A 95 20.37 11.61 7.26
N THR A 96 19.11 12.03 7.37
CA THR A 96 18.13 11.31 8.20
C THR A 96 16.90 10.81 7.45
N MET A 97 16.54 11.42 6.32
CA MET A 97 15.45 10.93 5.48
C MET A 97 15.67 9.47 4.99
N PRO A 98 16.89 9.04 4.61
CA PRO A 98 17.11 7.64 4.24
C PRO A 98 16.86 6.64 5.38
N ILE A 99 16.86 7.07 6.64
CA ILE A 99 16.51 6.24 7.80
C ILE A 99 14.99 6.05 7.87
N VAL A 100 14.23 7.12 7.66
CA VAL A 100 12.76 7.04 7.57
C VAL A 100 12.35 6.11 6.44
N GLU A 101 12.98 6.26 5.28
CA GLU A 101 12.79 5.38 4.14
C GLU A 101 13.11 3.92 4.45
N ARG A 102 14.22 3.64 5.15
CA ARG A 102 14.62 2.28 5.53
C ARG A 102 13.54 1.54 6.32
N TYR A 103 12.78 2.25 7.14
CA TYR A 103 11.72 1.66 7.97
C TYR A 103 10.32 1.83 7.40
N LEU A 104 10.19 2.42 6.21
CA LEU A 104 8.96 2.22 5.47
C LEU A 104 8.79 0.70 5.28
N PRO A 105 7.55 0.19 5.32
CA PRO A 105 7.31 -1.12 4.76
C PRO A 105 7.91 -1.12 3.34
N GLU A 106 8.60 -2.20 2.96
CA GLU A 106 9.10 -2.36 1.60
C GLU A 106 7.98 -2.05 0.60
N GLU A 107 8.33 -1.57 -0.60
CA GLU A 107 7.33 -1.49 -1.66
C GLU A 107 6.68 -2.86 -1.78
N THR A 108 5.41 -2.98 -1.40
CA THR A 108 4.53 -3.86 -2.13
C THR A 108 4.23 -3.17 -3.47
N GLY A 109 5.21 -3.13 -4.38
CA GLY A 109 4.91 -3.54 -5.75
C GLY A 109 4.59 -5.04 -5.69
N PRO A 110 3.73 -5.56 -6.58
CA PRO A 110 2.84 -6.71 -6.32
C PRO A 110 3.49 -7.75 -5.39
N GLY A 111 2.89 -7.92 -4.21
CA GLY A 111 3.49 -8.61 -3.09
C GLY A 111 4.10 -9.95 -3.49
N LEU A 112 5.41 -10.08 -3.31
CA LEU A 112 6.03 -11.39 -3.22
C LEU A 112 5.79 -11.92 -1.80
N ILE A 113 4.57 -12.40 -1.57
CA ILE A 113 4.37 -13.44 -0.56
C ILE A 113 5.11 -14.66 -1.11
N VAL A 114 6.05 -15.22 -0.35
CA VAL A 114 6.53 -16.58 -0.64
C VAL A 114 5.35 -17.53 -0.34
N ILE A 115 4.47 -17.69 -1.32
CA ILE A 115 3.46 -18.75 -1.36
C ILE A 115 4.08 -19.89 -2.17
N PRO A 116 4.11 -21.13 -1.64
CA PRO A 116 4.62 -22.27 -2.39
C PRO A 116 3.86 -22.40 -3.72
N GLU A 117 4.63 -22.54 -4.81
CA GLU A 117 4.25 -22.81 -6.20
C GLU A 117 2.75 -23.04 -6.48
N CYS A 118 2.11 -22.07 -7.15
CA CYS A 118 0.91 -22.30 -7.95
C CYS A 118 0.86 -21.29 -9.12
N ASP A 119 1.11 -21.77 -10.33
CA ASP A 119 1.54 -21.01 -11.52
C ASP A 119 0.42 -20.31 -12.33
N ALA A 120 -0.65 -19.78 -11.73
CA ALA A 120 -1.76 -19.25 -12.55
C ALA A 120 -2.54 -18.07 -11.96
N TYR A 121 -1.87 -17.11 -11.32
CA TYR A 121 -2.53 -15.83 -10.99
C TYR A 121 -2.51 -14.89 -12.20
N ALA A 122 -3.63 -14.24 -12.48
CA ALA A 122 -3.63 -13.08 -13.36
C ALA A 122 -2.79 -11.94 -12.73
N PRO A 123 -2.15 -11.08 -13.54
CA PRO A 123 -1.35 -9.98 -13.01
C PRO A 123 -2.21 -9.03 -12.17
N VAL A 124 -1.70 -8.60 -11.02
CA VAL A 124 -2.37 -7.60 -10.17
C VAL A 124 -2.26 -6.22 -10.82
N GLY A 125 -3.40 -5.63 -11.16
CA GLY A 125 -3.55 -4.29 -11.70
C GLY A 125 -3.64 -3.20 -10.62
N CYS A 126 -3.75 -1.94 -11.06
CA CYS A 126 -3.80 -0.79 -10.15
C CYS A 126 -5.21 -0.45 -9.64
N MET A 127 -6.25 -1.03 -10.24
CA MET A 127 -7.65 -0.77 -9.92
C MET A 127 -8.10 -1.57 -8.69
N ALA A 128 -8.92 -0.97 -7.83
CA ALA A 128 -9.69 -1.68 -6.82
C ALA A 128 -10.84 -2.47 -7.47
N LEU A 129 -11.31 -3.52 -6.80
CA LEU A 129 -12.34 -4.40 -7.37
C LEU A 129 -13.63 -3.62 -7.67
N LYS A 130 -13.99 -2.65 -6.83
CA LYS A 130 -15.13 -1.76 -7.08
C LYS A 130 -15.01 -0.97 -8.38
N GLU A 131 -13.79 -0.59 -8.76
CA GLU A 131 -13.52 0.18 -9.98
C GLU A 131 -13.67 -0.74 -11.20
N ILE A 132 -13.14 -1.97 -11.13
CA ILE A 132 -13.30 -3.00 -12.16
C ILE A 132 -14.78 -3.36 -12.34
N VAL A 133 -15.51 -3.60 -11.24
CA VAL A 133 -16.94 -3.93 -11.27
C VAL A 133 -17.78 -2.77 -11.84
N SER A 134 -17.34 -1.51 -11.62
CA SER A 134 -18.01 -0.35 -12.21
C SER A 134 -17.91 -0.30 -13.74
N GLU A 135 -16.88 -0.92 -14.34
CA GLU A 135 -16.72 -0.98 -15.80
C GLU A 135 -17.77 -1.86 -16.49
N ARG A 136 -18.41 -2.79 -15.75
CA ARG A 136 -19.43 -3.71 -16.28
C ARG A 136 -20.71 -2.99 -16.76
N GLN A 137 -20.90 -1.73 -16.37
CA GLN A 137 -22.07 -0.88 -16.65
C GLN A 137 -23.40 -1.35 -16.04
N GLN A 138 -23.56 -2.63 -15.70
CA GLN A 138 -24.76 -3.18 -15.07
C GLN A 138 -24.44 -4.17 -13.95
N TRP A 139 -25.17 -4.06 -12.84
CA TRP A 139 -25.16 -5.05 -11.77
C TRP A 139 -26.05 -6.26 -12.13
N PRO A 140 -25.58 -7.50 -11.98
CA PRO A 140 -26.40 -8.69 -12.23
C PRO A 140 -27.63 -8.75 -11.33
N GLU A 141 -28.78 -9.11 -11.90
CA GLU A 141 -30.03 -9.24 -11.14
C GLU A 141 -29.91 -10.31 -10.05
N GLY A 142 -30.31 -9.96 -8.82
CA GLY A 142 -30.28 -10.88 -7.68
C GLY A 142 -28.92 -11.01 -6.98
N ALA A 143 -27.85 -10.44 -7.52
CA ALA A 143 -26.56 -10.42 -6.84
C ALA A 143 -26.58 -9.46 -5.65
N THR A 144 -26.15 -9.93 -4.48
CA THR A 144 -25.95 -9.15 -3.25
C THR A 144 -24.54 -8.57 -3.18
N CYS A 145 -23.56 -9.22 -3.81
CA CYS A 145 -22.17 -8.77 -3.82
C CYS A 145 -21.35 -9.44 -4.93
N ALA A 146 -20.14 -8.92 -5.14
CA ALA A 146 -19.14 -9.44 -6.07
C ALA A 146 -17.78 -9.65 -5.38
N THR A 147 -17.07 -10.69 -5.80
CA THR A 147 -15.68 -10.98 -5.44
C THR A 147 -14.89 -11.28 -6.71
N GLN A 148 -13.57 -11.44 -6.60
CA GLN A 148 -12.74 -11.88 -7.72
C GLN A 148 -11.95 -13.15 -7.37
N GLU A 149 -11.76 -14.01 -8.36
CA GLU A 149 -10.89 -15.20 -8.28
C GLU A 149 -9.48 -14.91 -8.79
N ALA A 150 -8.56 -15.80 -8.47
CA ALA A 150 -7.13 -15.70 -8.73
C ALA A 150 -6.76 -15.53 -10.22
N ASP A 151 -7.62 -15.98 -11.13
CA ASP A 151 -7.46 -15.88 -12.59
C ASP A 151 -7.99 -14.57 -13.17
N GLY A 152 -8.53 -13.67 -12.33
CA GLY A 152 -9.11 -12.40 -12.76
C GLY A 152 -10.63 -12.44 -12.95
N GLU A 153 -11.28 -13.59 -12.80
CA GLU A 153 -12.74 -13.72 -12.95
C GLU A 153 -13.46 -13.02 -11.80
N VAL A 154 -14.40 -12.12 -12.12
CA VAL A 154 -15.29 -11.52 -11.14
C VAL A 154 -16.53 -12.40 -10.98
N LEU A 155 -16.76 -12.90 -9.77
CA LEU A 155 -17.90 -13.72 -9.41
C LEU A 155 -18.94 -12.90 -8.65
N TYR A 156 -20.22 -13.10 -8.99
CA TYR A 156 -21.34 -12.42 -8.36
C TYR A 156 -22.19 -13.43 -7.59
N TRP A 157 -22.61 -13.06 -6.39
CA TRP A 157 -23.24 -13.97 -5.43
C TRP A 157 -24.61 -13.48 -5.00
N ASP A 158 -25.56 -14.38 -4.74
CA ASP A 158 -26.85 -14.07 -4.08
C ASP A 158 -26.85 -14.39 -2.57
N ALA A 159 -25.69 -14.74 -2.01
CA ALA A 159 -25.53 -15.10 -0.61
C ALA A 159 -25.49 -13.86 0.32
N PRO A 160 -25.76 -14.00 1.63
CA PRO A 160 -25.60 -12.89 2.58
C PRO A 160 -24.17 -12.32 2.55
N VAL A 161 -24.04 -10.99 2.50
CA VAL A 161 -22.74 -10.31 2.35
C VAL A 161 -21.77 -10.70 3.47
N GLU A 162 -22.26 -10.86 4.71
CA GLU A 162 -21.46 -11.28 5.85
C GLU A 162 -20.88 -12.68 5.67
N ALA A 163 -21.66 -13.60 5.08
CA ALA A 163 -21.20 -14.95 4.76
C ALA A 163 -20.16 -14.92 3.64
N VAL A 164 -20.31 -14.03 2.67
CA VAL A 164 -19.33 -13.82 1.59
C VAL A 164 -18.04 -13.20 2.11
N ILE A 165 -18.10 -12.26 3.05
CA ILE A 165 -16.92 -11.71 3.75
C ILE A 165 -16.19 -12.80 4.55
N GLU A 166 -16.93 -13.60 5.32
CA GLU A 166 -16.33 -14.71 6.07
C GLU A 166 -15.69 -15.76 5.13
N GLY A 167 -16.39 -16.09 4.04
CA GLY A 167 -15.87 -16.96 2.99
C GLY A 167 -14.65 -16.38 2.32
N ARG A 168 -14.59 -15.06 2.08
CA ARG A 168 -13.47 -14.41 1.42
C ARG A 168 -12.19 -14.51 2.22
N HIS A 169 -12.26 -14.34 3.55
CA HIS A 169 -11.12 -14.53 4.44
C HIS A 169 -10.55 -15.97 4.41
N LYS A 170 -11.35 -16.97 4.00
CA LYS A 170 -10.95 -18.39 3.94
C LYS A 170 -10.62 -18.86 2.52
N GLY A 171 -11.27 -18.28 1.52
CA GLY A 171 -11.29 -18.76 0.13
C GLY A 171 -10.18 -18.26 -0.78
N VAL A 172 -9.17 -17.58 -0.24
CA VAL A 172 -8.02 -17.09 -1.03
C VAL A 172 -7.25 -18.25 -1.68
N LYS A 173 -7.24 -19.42 -1.04
CA LYS A 173 -6.50 -20.60 -1.50
C LYS A 173 -7.36 -21.59 -2.31
N ASP A 174 -8.61 -21.79 -1.89
CA ASP A 174 -9.47 -22.87 -2.38
C ASP A 174 -10.66 -22.36 -3.24
N GLY A 175 -10.70 -21.05 -3.52
CA GLY A 175 -11.73 -20.36 -4.30
C GLY A 175 -13.04 -20.11 -3.53
N MET A 176 -13.81 -19.09 -3.91
CA MET A 176 -15.07 -18.74 -3.23
C MET A 176 -16.15 -19.80 -3.38
N ILE A 177 -16.16 -20.55 -4.49
CA ILE A 177 -17.13 -21.63 -4.72
C ILE A 177 -17.06 -22.68 -3.61
N SER A 178 -15.88 -22.98 -3.07
CA SER A 178 -15.68 -23.97 -1.99
C SER A 178 -16.28 -23.53 -0.65
N HIS A 179 -16.48 -22.22 -0.45
CA HIS A 179 -16.95 -21.65 0.82
C HIS A 179 -18.39 -21.14 0.77
N ILE A 180 -18.81 -20.57 -0.36
CA ILE A 180 -20.16 -20.04 -0.54
C ILE A 180 -21.05 -21.09 -1.20
N GLY A 181 -20.48 -21.93 -2.07
CA GLY A 181 -21.19 -22.96 -2.82
C GLY A 181 -21.67 -22.46 -4.18
N ILE A 182 -21.42 -23.25 -5.22
CA ILE A 182 -21.74 -22.90 -6.63
C ILE A 182 -23.20 -22.51 -6.87
N LYS A 183 -24.13 -23.03 -6.05
CA LYS A 183 -25.57 -22.69 -6.13
C LYS A 183 -25.89 -21.22 -5.87
N HIS A 184 -24.96 -20.48 -5.25
CA HIS A 184 -25.09 -19.07 -4.92
C HIS A 184 -24.36 -18.16 -5.91
N GLN A 185 -23.60 -18.72 -6.85
CA GLN A 185 -22.99 -17.97 -7.94
C GLN A 185 -24.07 -17.65 -8.97
N VAL A 186 -24.45 -16.39 -9.08
CA VAL A 186 -25.48 -15.94 -10.03
C VAL A 186 -24.92 -15.50 -11.35
N ASP A 187 -23.64 -15.07 -11.36
CA ASP A 187 -22.99 -14.61 -12.58
C ASP A 187 -21.45 -14.64 -12.44
N ALA A 188 -20.76 -14.60 -13.58
CA ALA A 188 -19.32 -14.49 -13.68
C ALA A 188 -18.93 -13.59 -14.87
N TRP A 189 -17.83 -12.86 -14.74
CA TRP A 189 -17.42 -11.90 -15.76
C TRP A 189 -15.93 -11.58 -15.67
N TYR A 190 -15.27 -11.49 -16.83
CA TYR A 190 -13.93 -10.92 -16.96
C TYR A 190 -14.03 -9.50 -17.51
N ALA A 191 -13.28 -8.57 -16.91
CA ALA A 191 -13.26 -7.18 -17.36
C ALA A 191 -12.60 -7.03 -18.74
N ASP A 192 -11.58 -7.83 -19.00
CA ASP A 192 -10.89 -7.91 -20.29
C ASP A 192 -10.49 -9.39 -20.51
N ASP A 193 -11.11 -10.02 -21.52
CA ASP A 193 -10.87 -11.42 -21.88
C ASP A 193 -9.45 -11.64 -22.45
N ASP A 194 -8.81 -10.60 -23.00
CA ASP A 194 -7.48 -10.66 -23.60
C ASP A 194 -6.38 -10.27 -22.60
N LYS A 195 -6.71 -9.50 -21.55
CA LYS A 195 -5.79 -9.01 -20.52
C LYS A 195 -6.37 -9.19 -19.13
N LEU A 196 -6.43 -10.46 -18.71
CA LEU A 196 -6.80 -10.84 -17.35
C LEU A 196 -6.01 -10.01 -16.33
N GLN A 197 -6.71 -9.43 -15.36
CA GLN A 197 -6.10 -8.65 -14.29
C GLN A 197 -6.83 -8.87 -12.97
N LEU A 198 -6.07 -8.90 -11.88
CA LEU A 198 -6.60 -8.87 -10.53
C LEU A 198 -6.72 -7.43 -10.04
N ALA A 199 -7.78 -7.13 -9.30
CA ALA A 199 -7.87 -5.92 -8.52
C ALA A 199 -6.79 -5.89 -7.44
N ARG A 200 -6.29 -4.70 -7.08
CA ARG A 200 -5.27 -4.56 -6.02
C ARG A 200 -5.73 -5.06 -4.64
N ASP A 201 -7.04 -5.11 -4.41
CA ASP A 201 -7.68 -5.53 -3.16
C ASP A 201 -8.47 -6.86 -3.29
N TRP A 202 -8.29 -7.61 -4.39
CA TRP A 202 -9.06 -8.81 -4.74
C TRP A 202 -9.14 -9.89 -3.64
N ILE A 203 -8.07 -10.02 -2.84
CA ILE A 203 -7.94 -10.99 -1.74
C ILE A 203 -8.97 -10.72 -0.64
N THR A 204 -9.30 -9.45 -0.40
CA THR A 204 -10.14 -9.01 0.72
C THR A 204 -11.45 -8.37 0.28
N ALA A 205 -11.54 -7.95 -0.99
CA ALA A 205 -12.65 -7.16 -1.48
C ALA A 205 -13.92 -8.01 -1.60
N VAL A 206 -14.99 -7.48 -1.04
CA VAL A 206 -16.38 -7.86 -1.31
C VAL A 206 -17.08 -6.56 -1.66
N VAL A 207 -17.53 -6.46 -2.91
CA VAL A 207 -18.16 -5.26 -3.45
C VAL A 207 -19.67 -5.43 -3.39
N THR A 208 -20.41 -4.45 -2.87
CA THR A 208 -21.87 -4.46 -2.84
C THR A 208 -22.46 -3.44 -3.82
N PRO A 209 -23.74 -3.59 -4.23
CA PRO A 209 -24.38 -2.67 -5.17
C PRO A 209 -24.33 -1.21 -4.70
N GLU A 210 -24.45 -0.96 -3.40
CA GLU A 210 -24.47 0.38 -2.82
C GLU A 210 -23.13 1.12 -2.94
N GLN A 211 -22.05 0.37 -3.21
CA GLN A 211 -20.71 0.92 -3.42
C GLN A 211 -20.45 1.30 -4.89
N ILE A 212 -21.36 0.94 -5.80
CA ILE A 212 -21.24 1.18 -7.24
C ILE A 212 -22.13 2.34 -7.65
N ASN A 213 -21.54 3.30 -8.36
CA ASN A 213 -22.27 4.31 -9.11
C ASN A 213 -22.17 3.96 -10.59
N PHE A 214 -23.27 3.49 -11.19
CA PHE A 214 -23.35 3.40 -12.65
C PHE A 214 -23.49 4.83 -13.19
N SER A 215 -22.41 5.35 -13.78
CA SER A 215 -22.42 6.64 -14.48
C SER A 215 -22.80 6.48 -15.94
#